data_AF-A0A3D1BDB3-F1
#
_entry.id   AF-A0A3D1BDB3-F1
#
_cell.length_a   1.000
_cell.length_b   1.000
_cell.length_c   1.000
_cell.angle_alpha   90.00
_cell.angle_beta   90.00
_cell.angle_gamma   90.00
#
_symmetry.space_group_name_H-M   'P 1'
#
loop_
_entity.id
_entity.type
_entity.pdbx_description
1 polymer ?
#
loop_
_entity_poly.entity_id
_entity_poly.type
_entity_poly.pdbx_seq_one_letter_code
_entity_poly.pdbx_strand_id
1 'polypeptide(L)' 'FSFIYRADLDHGMIEHELDHVLIGYSDVPAEPNPDEVCEVKYIDVKALEVDIAKNPDNYTAWFKICFPEVVGKLHTRTTA' A
#
# COMPACT_ATOMS: atom_id res chain seq x y z
N PHE A 1 -4.32 -3.15 11.62
CA PHE A 1 -5.38 -4.18 11.42
C PHE A 1 -4.76 -5.31 10.62
N SER A 2 -5.44 -6.44 10.46
CA SER A 2 -4.89 -7.56 9.69
C SER A 2 -5.95 -8.22 8.83
N PHE A 3 -5.53 -8.82 7.72
CA PHE A 3 -6.40 -9.54 6.80
C PHE A 3 -5.66 -10.75 6.22
N ILE A 4 -6.42 -11.75 5.77
CA ILE A 4 -5.87 -12.90 5.04
C ILE A 4 -6.21 -12.71 3.57
N TYR A 5 -5.23 -12.88 2.68
CA TYR A 5 -5.46 -12.82 1.23
C TYR A 5 -4.74 -13.96 0.52
N ARG A 6 -5.22 -14.27 -0.69
CA ARG A 6 -4.52 -15.12 -1.64
C ARG A 6 -4.48 -14.43 -3.00
N ALA A 7 -3.30 -14.35 -3.61
CA ALA A 7 -3.11 -13.82 -4.94
C ALA A 7 -2.22 -14.76 -5.77
N ASP A 8 -2.65 -15.04 -7.00
CA ASP A 8 -1.81 -15.68 -8.01
C ASP A 8 -1.02 -14.58 -8.72
N LEU A 9 0.30 -14.72 -8.74
CA LEU A 9 1.23 -13.78 -9.35
C LEU A 9 1.81 -14.37 -10.65
N ASP A 10 2.62 -13.58 -11.33
CA ASP A 10 3.36 -14.03 -12.50
C ASP A 10 4.29 -15.21 -12.17
N HIS A 11 4.67 -15.96 -13.20
CA HIS A 11 5.60 -17.09 -13.11
C HIS A 11 5.14 -18.22 -12.17
N GLY A 12 3.83 -18.34 -11.92
CA GLY A 12 3.25 -19.39 -11.09
C GLY A 12 3.50 -19.19 -9.58
N MET A 13 3.90 -17.98 -9.19
CA MET A 13 4.03 -17.62 -7.78
C MET A 13 2.66 -17.39 -7.14
N ILE A 14 2.54 -17.68 -5.85
CA ILE A 14 1.32 -17.47 -5.07
C ILE A 14 1.71 -16.78 -3.77
N GLU A 15 1.01 -15.70 -3.45
CA GLU A 15 0.95 -15.15 -2.10
C GLU A 15 -0.29 -15.71 -1.39
N HIS A 16 -0.12 -16.25 -0.18
CA HIS A 16 -1.22 -16.66 0.70
C HIS A 16 -0.83 -16.38 2.15
N GLU A 17 -1.22 -15.20 2.63
CA GLU A 17 -0.60 -14.61 3.82
C GLU A 17 -1.64 -14.04 4.79
N LEU A 18 -1.27 -13.99 6.07
CA LEU A 18 -1.93 -13.18 7.09
C LEU A 18 -1.13 -11.88 7.25
N ASP A 19 -1.66 -10.80 6.69
CA ASP A 19 -0.92 -9.56 6.55
C ASP A 19 -1.33 -8.54 7.61
N HIS A 20 -0.35 -7.93 8.28
CA HIS A 20 -0.56 -6.97 9.37
C HIS A 20 -0.18 -5.56 8.93
N VAL A 21 -1.19 -4.70 8.80
CA VAL A 21 -1.02 -3.32 8.35
C VAL A 21 -0.64 -2.42 9.52
N LEU A 22 0.54 -1.82 9.42
CA LEU A 22 1.11 -0.83 10.33
C LEU A 22 1.13 0.55 9.65
N ILE A 23 0.85 1.62 10.41
CA ILE A 23 0.86 3.00 9.90
C ILE A 23 1.85 3.79 10.74
N GLY A 24 2.87 4.36 10.08
CA GLY A 24 3.88 5.23 10.69
C GLY A 24 3.91 6.61 10.04
N TYR A 25 4.52 7.57 10.73
CA TYR A 25 4.69 8.95 10.27
C TYR A 25 6.14 9.35 10.51
N SER A 26 6.75 10.02 9.54
CA SER A 26 8.13 10.46 9.61
C SER A 26 8.34 11.63 8.64
N ASP A 27 9.09 12.63 9.08
CA ASP A 27 9.61 13.70 8.21
C ASP A 27 11.01 13.36 7.65
N VAL A 28 11.57 12.20 8.02
CA VAL A 28 12.85 11.72 7.48
C VAL A 28 12.63 11.19 6.06
N PRO A 29 13.37 11.70 5.05
CA PRO A 29 13.30 11.19 3.68
C PRO A 29 13.65 9.70 3.61
N ALA A 30 13.05 8.97 2.67
CA ALA A 30 13.38 7.58 2.42
C ALA A 30 14.77 7.44 1.77
N GLU A 31 15.60 6.53 2.31
CA GLU A 31 16.91 6.17 1.75
C GLU A 31 16.93 4.65 1.47
N PRO A 32 16.26 4.17 0.41
CA PRO A 32 16.10 2.73 0.19
C PRO A 32 17.33 2.11 -0.47
N ASN A 33 17.47 0.79 -0.34
CA ASN A 33 18.41 0.00 -1.13
C ASN A 33 17.94 -0.03 -2.61
N PRO A 34 18.74 0.44 -3.59
CA PRO A 34 18.35 0.44 -5.00
C PRO A 34 18.17 -0.96 -5.61
N ASP A 35 18.72 -2.00 -4.99
CA ASP A 35 18.50 -3.39 -5.44
C ASP A 35 17.07 -3.87 -5.15
N GLU A 36 16.37 -3.23 -4.20
CA GLU A 36 15.03 -3.61 -3.74
C GLU A 36 13.96 -2.59 -4.14
N VAL A 37 14.31 -1.30 -4.23
CA VAL A 37 13.38 -0.21 -4.51
C VAL A 37 13.90 0.63 -5.67
N CYS A 38 13.18 0.61 -6.78
CA CYS A 38 13.56 1.36 -7.98
C CYS A 38 13.16 2.85 -7.94
N GLU A 39 12.11 3.22 -7.22
CA GLU A 39 11.61 4.60 -7.13
C GLU A 39 10.82 4.80 -5.82
N VAL A 40 10.86 6.03 -5.27
CA VAL A 40 10.01 6.47 -4.17
C VAL A 40 9.18 7.67 -4.60
N LYS A 41 7.87 7.62 -4.33
CA LYS A 41 6.92 8.69 -4.62
C LYS A 41 6.13 9.06 -3.37
N TYR A 42 6.26 10.30 -2.90
CA TYR A 42 5.33 10.89 -1.92
C TYR A 42 4.12 11.44 -2.67
N ILE A 43 2.92 10.99 -2.32
CA ILE A 43 1.68 11.30 -3.04
C ILE A 43 0.53 11.60 -2.06
N ASP A 44 -0.32 12.55 -2.42
CA ASP A 44 -1.57 12.80 -1.68
C ASP A 44 -2.50 11.58 -1.74
N VAL A 45 -3.22 11.32 -0.65
CA VAL A 45 -4.07 10.12 -0.52
C VAL A 45 -5.19 10.10 -1.56
N LYS A 46 -5.82 11.25 -1.88
CA LYS A 46 -6.88 11.30 -2.91
C LYS A 46 -6.31 11.13 -4.31
N ALA A 47 -5.13 11.72 -4.56
CA ALA A 47 -4.43 11.51 -5.82
C ALA A 47 -4.06 10.03 -6.02
N LEU A 48 -3.61 9.35 -4.95
CA LEU A 48 -3.29 7.93 -4.95
C LEU A 48 -4.53 7.05 -5.19
N GLU A 49 -5.67 7.36 -4.59
CA GLU A 49 -6.94 6.66 -4.85
C GLU A 49 -7.31 6.71 -6.34
N VAL A 50 -7.17 7.88 -6.98
CA VAL A 50 -7.39 8.04 -8.42
C VAL A 50 -6.36 7.29 -9.25
N ASP A 51 -5.09 7.27 -8.83
CA ASP A 51 -3.99 6.60 -9.54
C ASP A 51 -4.16 5.06 -9.51
N ILE A 52 -4.55 4.49 -8.36
CA ILE A 52 -4.88 3.06 -8.21
C ILE A 52 -6.04 2.68 -9.13
N ALA A 53 -7.08 3.51 -9.21
CA ALA A 53 -8.23 3.23 -10.08
C ALA A 53 -7.89 3.31 -11.57
N LYS A 54 -7.00 4.21 -11.97
CA LYS A 54 -6.60 4.41 -13.37
C LYS A 54 -5.53 3.43 -13.84
N ASN A 55 -4.60 3.10 -12.96
CA ASN A 55 -3.41 2.31 -13.25
C ASN A 55 -3.30 1.11 -12.28
N PRO A 56 -4.30 0.22 -12.21
CA PRO A 56 -4.36 -0.84 -11.19
C PRO A 56 -3.20 -1.83 -11.25
N ASP A 57 -2.54 -1.96 -12.40
CA ASP A 57 -1.40 -2.88 -12.61
C ASP A 57 -0.08 -2.32 -12.06
N ASN A 58 -0.01 -1.02 -11.74
CA ASN A 58 1.13 -0.43 -11.06
C ASN A 58 1.16 -0.76 -9.56
N TYR A 59 0.14 -1.45 -9.03
CA TYR A 59 -0.03 -1.73 -7.62
C TYR A 59 -0.24 -3.21 -7.35
N THR A 60 0.39 -3.68 -6.29
CA THR A 60 0.29 -5.06 -5.81
C THR A 60 -1.14 -5.41 -5.37
N ALA A 61 -1.45 -6.70 -5.36
CA ALA A 61 -2.76 -7.19 -4.94
C ALA A 61 -3.09 -6.79 -3.49
N TRP A 62 -2.16 -7.03 -2.55
CA TRP A 62 -2.34 -6.70 -1.14
C TRP A 62 -2.57 -5.20 -0.91
N PHE A 63 -1.89 -4.33 -1.65
CA PHE A 63 -2.02 -2.88 -1.48
C PHE A 63 -3.43 -2.41 -1.85
N LYS A 64 -3.96 -2.89 -2.98
CA LYS A 64 -5.34 -2.60 -3.42
C LYS A 64 -6.38 -3.10 -2.42
N ILE A 65 -6.11 -4.22 -1.75
CA ILE A 65 -7.02 -4.80 -0.74
C ILE A 65 -7.05 -3.95 0.54
N CYS A 66 -5.89 -3.56 1.08
CA CYS A 66 -5.84 -2.86 2.36
C CYS A 66 -6.12 -1.36 2.26
N PHE A 67 -5.93 -0.76 1.08
CA PHE A 67 -5.98 0.70 0.89
C PHE A 67 -7.27 1.36 1.41
N PRO A 68 -8.50 0.87 1.13
CA PRO A 68 -9.72 1.51 1.63
C PRO A 68 -9.80 1.57 3.16
N GLU A 69 -9.36 0.52 3.85
CA GLU A 69 -9.34 0.50 5.32
C GLU A 69 -8.25 1.41 5.88
N VAL A 70 -7.09 1.50 5.22
CA VAL A 70 -6.03 2.47 5.58
C VAL A 70 -6.59 3.90 5.51
N VAL A 71 -7.24 4.26 4.39
CA VAL A 71 -7.86 5.58 4.21
C VAL A 71 -8.90 5.86 5.29
N GLY A 72 -9.74 4.88 5.62
CA GLY A 72 -10.70 4.99 6.73
C GLY A 72 -10.03 5.34 8.07
N LYS A 73 -8.90 4.69 8.40
CA LYS A 73 -8.16 4.96 9.64
C LYS A 73 -7.45 6.31 9.65
N LEU A 74 -6.97 6.81 8.50
CA LEU A 74 -6.38 8.14 8.39
C LEU A 74 -7.41 9.25 8.69
N HIS A 75 -8.64 9.12 8.18
CA HIS A 75 -9.70 10.10 8.42
C HIS A 75 -10.12 10.19 9.89
N THR A 76 -10.13 9.07 10.62
CA THR A 76 -10.54 9.05 12.04
C THR A 76 -9.60 9.82 12.99
N ARG A 77 -8.42 10.26 12.53
CA ARG A 77 -7.41 10.94 13.34
C ARG A 77 -7.32 12.46 13.14
N THR A 78 -8.04 13.04 12.18
CA THR A 78 -8.03 14.51 11.95
C THR A 78 -8.94 15.29 12.93
N THR A 79 -9.72 14.57 13.75
CA THR A 79 -10.43 15.12 14.91
C THR A 79 -9.73 14.71 16.20
N ALA A 80 -8.62 15.37 16.52
CA ALA A 80 -8.01 15.38 17.85
C ALA A 80 -7.25 16.70 18.04
#